data_AF-F2I3D9-F1
#
_entry.id   AF-F2I3D9-F1
#
_cell.length_a   1.000
_cell.length_b   1.000
_cell.length_c   1.000
_cell.angle_alpha   90.00
_cell.angle_beta   90.00
_cell.angle_gamma   90.00
#
_symmetry.space_group_name_H-M   'P 1'
#
loop_
_entity.id
_entity.type
_entity.pdbx_description
1 polymer ?
#
loop_
_entity_poly.entity_id
_entity_poly.type
_entity_poly.pdbx_seq_one_letter_code
_entity_poly.pdbx_strand_id
1 'polypeptide(L)'
;MKHGSTKTIGYKINNDIAYIPDVKTIPKKTIKKILNIKYLIIDCFRTKEHNLHVSLKETLNYINLIKPEKAFLTHMSKDLDYNNLKNKLKKYKNIEPCYDGIKFNI
;
A
#
# COMPACT_ATOMS: atom_id res chain seq x y z
N MET A 1 11.30 4.20 -6.75
CA MET A 1 9.93 4.61 -7.15
C MET A 1 9.89 6.14 -7.19
N LYS A 2 8.75 6.78 -7.36
CA LYS A 2 8.65 8.26 -7.28
C LYS A 2 7.70 8.72 -6.19
N HIS A 3 8.09 9.74 -5.45
CA HIS A 3 7.28 10.53 -4.54
C HIS A 3 7.20 11.96 -5.11
N GLY A 4 6.19 12.18 -5.98
CA GLY A 4 6.15 13.36 -6.84
C GLY A 4 7.38 13.45 -7.77
N SER A 5 8.11 14.57 -7.66
CA SER A 5 9.35 14.82 -8.42
C SER A 5 10.59 14.11 -7.85
N THR A 6 10.50 13.58 -6.62
CA THR A 6 11.66 12.97 -5.92
C THR A 6 11.65 11.45 -6.03
N LYS A 7 12.83 10.84 -5.83
CA LYS A 7 12.96 9.38 -5.74
C LYS A 7 12.63 8.93 -4.33
N THR A 8 11.92 7.81 -4.22
CA THR A 8 11.63 7.13 -2.96
C THR A 8 12.04 5.65 -3.04
N ILE A 9 12.33 5.07 -1.88
CA ILE A 9 12.82 3.71 -1.70
C ILE A 9 11.74 2.88 -1.01
N GLY A 10 11.57 1.66 -1.47
CA GLY A 10 10.81 0.63 -0.75
C GLY A 10 11.71 -0.56 -0.54
N TYR A 11 11.40 -1.34 0.48
CA TYR A 11 12.20 -2.47 0.90
C TYR A 11 11.46 -3.76 0.60
N LYS A 12 12.21 -4.77 0.15
CA LYS A 12 11.77 -6.16 0.12
C LYS A 12 12.53 -6.90 1.21
N ILE A 13 11.82 -7.51 2.16
CA ILE A 13 12.40 -8.14 3.35
C ILE A 13 12.08 -9.63 3.31
N ASN A 14 13.10 -10.47 3.48
CA ASN A 14 12.99 -11.94 3.51
C ASN A 14 12.21 -12.54 2.32
N ASN A 15 12.21 -11.86 1.17
CA ASN A 15 11.37 -12.15 0.00
C ASN A 15 9.84 -12.14 0.20
N ASP A 16 9.35 -12.13 1.43
CA ASP A 16 7.93 -12.25 1.78
C ASP A 16 7.24 -10.91 2.04
N ILE A 17 7.99 -9.84 2.32
CA ILE A 17 7.42 -8.54 2.66
C ILE A 17 7.89 -7.48 1.68
N ALA A 18 6.96 -6.65 1.19
CA ALA A 18 7.25 -5.37 0.57
C ALA A 18 6.74 -4.23 1.45
N TYR A 19 7.63 -3.33 1.86
CA TYR A 19 7.29 -2.09 2.56
C TYR A 19 7.53 -0.88 1.64
N ILE A 20 6.45 -0.20 1.26
CA ILE A 20 6.44 0.89 0.28
C ILE A 20 5.66 2.09 0.83
N PRO A 21 6.26 2.86 1.77
CA PRO A 21 5.71 4.14 2.19
C PRO A 21 5.98 5.23 1.13
N ASP A 22 5.28 6.36 1.24
CA ASP A 22 5.56 7.60 0.50
C ASP A 22 5.79 7.41 -0.99
N VAL A 23 4.76 7.00 -1.72
CA VAL A 23 4.88 6.72 -3.15
C VAL A 23 3.71 7.30 -3.94
N LYS A 24 4.01 7.91 -5.09
CA LYS A 24 3.03 8.27 -6.12
C LYS A 24 3.03 7.28 -7.29
N THR A 25 4.22 6.83 -7.70
CA THR A 25 4.35 5.97 -8.88
C THR A 25 5.34 4.83 -8.67
N ILE A 26 4.87 3.60 -8.91
CA ILE A 26 5.67 2.38 -8.87
C ILE A 26 5.94 1.92 -10.30
N PRO A 27 7.19 1.96 -10.78
CA PRO A 27 7.53 1.49 -12.13
C PRO A 27 7.21 0.00 -12.31
N LYS A 28 6.79 -0.41 -13.52
CA LYS A 28 6.51 -1.82 -13.85
C LYS A 28 7.66 -2.77 -13.46
N LYS A 29 8.92 -2.36 -13.66
CA LYS A 29 10.09 -3.14 -13.26
C LYS A 29 10.20 -3.39 -11.75
N THR A 30 9.66 -2.49 -10.93
CA THR A 30 9.61 -2.65 -9.47
C THR A 30 8.45 -3.56 -9.09
N ILE A 31 7.28 -3.38 -9.70
CA ILE A 31 6.12 -4.27 -9.50
C ILE A 31 6.50 -5.72 -9.75
N LYS A 32 7.21 -6.01 -10.86
CA LYS A 32 7.68 -7.36 -11.20
C LYS A 32 8.51 -8.04 -10.11
N LYS A 33 9.22 -7.30 -9.26
CA LYS A 33 10.06 -7.85 -8.19
C LYS A 33 9.28 -8.33 -6.96
N ILE A 34 8.03 -7.92 -6.85
CA ILE A 34 7.17 -8.13 -5.68
C ILE A 34 5.80 -8.74 -6.05
N LEU A 35 5.66 -9.26 -7.27
CA LEU A 35 4.43 -9.98 -7.67
C LEU A 35 4.19 -11.17 -6.72
N ASN A 36 2.93 -11.36 -6.35
CA ASN A 36 2.45 -12.44 -5.48
C ASN A 36 3.18 -12.50 -4.12
N ILE A 37 3.62 -11.35 -3.59
CA ILE A 37 4.31 -11.29 -2.30
C ILE A 37 3.35 -11.62 -1.15
N LYS A 38 3.85 -12.26 -0.08
CA LYS A 38 3.04 -12.64 1.08
C LYS A 38 2.40 -11.41 1.74
N TYR A 39 3.20 -10.40 2.09
CA TYR A 39 2.73 -9.17 2.73
C TYR A 39 3.15 -7.93 1.95
N LEU A 40 2.18 -7.10 1.58
CA LEU A 40 2.41 -5.78 1.00
C LEU A 40 1.94 -4.70 1.97
N ILE A 41 2.85 -3.88 2.48
CA ILE A 41 2.52 -2.68 3.23
C ILE A 41 2.77 -1.49 2.30
N ILE A 42 1.72 -0.72 2.00
CA ILE A 42 1.75 0.30 0.93
C ILE A 42 1.05 1.59 1.36
N ASP A 43 1.62 2.72 0.93
CA ASP A 43 1.02 4.06 1.04
C ASP A 43 -0.45 4.07 0.58
N CYS A 44 -1.30 4.77 1.31
CA CYS A 44 -2.69 5.06 0.98
C CYS A 44 -3.10 6.39 1.63
N PHE A 45 -2.66 7.52 1.08
CA PHE A 45 -2.76 8.79 1.78
C PHE A 45 -4.20 9.30 2.00
N ARG A 46 -5.03 9.33 0.96
CA ARG A 46 -6.42 9.82 1.05
C ARG A 46 -7.30 9.33 -0.10
N THR A 47 -8.60 9.65 -0.07
CA THR A 47 -9.53 9.28 -1.16
C THR A 47 -9.31 10.10 -2.43
N LYS A 48 -9.13 11.42 -2.30
CA LYS A 48 -8.85 12.31 -3.44
C LYS A 48 -7.41 12.11 -3.93
N GLU A 49 -7.18 12.37 -5.22
CA GLU A 49 -5.84 12.31 -5.78
C GLU A 49 -4.88 13.29 -5.07
N HIS A 50 -3.61 12.91 -5.04
CA HIS A 50 -2.53 13.70 -4.46
C HIS A 50 -1.31 13.64 -5.38
N ASN A 51 -0.54 14.72 -5.45
CA ASN A 51 0.61 14.82 -6.36
C ASN A 51 1.80 13.97 -5.89
N LEU A 52 1.90 13.73 -4.59
CA LEU A 52 3.05 13.07 -3.97
C LEU A 52 2.76 11.64 -3.50
N HIS A 53 1.49 11.31 -3.26
CA HIS A 53 1.07 10.04 -2.69
C HIS A 53 0.00 9.39 -3.55
N VAL A 54 -0.08 8.07 -3.49
CA VAL A 54 -1.20 7.32 -4.03
C VAL A 54 -2.46 7.57 -3.22
N SER A 55 -3.56 7.77 -3.93
CA SER A 55 -4.90 7.74 -3.37
C SER A 55 -5.35 6.31 -3.07
N LEU A 56 -6.45 6.14 -2.35
CA LEU A 56 -7.08 4.84 -2.12
C LEU A 56 -7.33 4.08 -3.43
N LYS A 57 -7.83 4.75 -4.47
CA LYS A 57 -8.10 4.12 -5.77
C LYS A 57 -6.82 3.62 -6.43
N GLU A 58 -5.77 4.44 -6.43
CA GLU A 58 -4.47 4.08 -7.00
C GLU A 58 -3.82 2.93 -6.23
N THR A 59 -3.92 2.95 -4.90
CA THR A 59 -3.41 1.89 -4.02
C THR A 59 -4.08 0.56 -4.31
N LEU A 60 -5.42 0.54 -4.42
CA LEU A 60 -6.16 -0.67 -4.79
C LEU A 60 -5.78 -1.19 -6.18
N ASN A 61 -5.50 -0.30 -7.14
CA ASN A 61 -4.99 -0.71 -8.46
C ASN A 61 -3.61 -1.36 -8.35
N TYR A 62 -2.69 -0.81 -7.55
CA TYR A 62 -1.39 -1.45 -7.32
C TYR A 62 -1.53 -2.80 -6.64
N ILE A 63 -2.40 -2.93 -5.63
CA ILE A 63 -2.68 -4.21 -4.97
C ILE A 63 -3.22 -5.24 -5.97
N ASN A 64 -4.14 -4.84 -6.86
CA ASN A 64 -4.67 -5.72 -7.91
C ASN A 64 -3.60 -6.17 -8.92
N LEU A 65 -2.63 -5.30 -9.23
CA LEU A 65 -1.50 -5.64 -10.11
C LEU A 65 -0.46 -6.53 -9.42
N ILE A 66 -0.18 -6.27 -8.15
CA ILE A 66 0.84 -6.96 -7.36
C ILE A 66 0.33 -8.33 -6.89
N LYS A 67 -0.98 -8.45 -6.61
CA LYS A 67 -1.67 -9.64 -6.10
C LYS A 67 -1.04 -10.24 -4.83
N PRO A 68 -0.81 -9.46 -3.77
CA PRO A 68 -0.23 -10.00 -2.54
C PRO A 68 -1.21 -10.94 -1.81
N GLU A 69 -0.71 -11.85 -0.99
CA GLU A 69 -1.57 -12.68 -0.13
C GLU A 69 -2.32 -11.83 0.90
N LYS A 70 -1.65 -10.83 1.49
CA LYS A 70 -2.27 -9.81 2.35
C LYS A 70 -1.64 -8.43 2.11
N ALA A 71 -2.49 -7.41 2.02
CA ALA A 71 -2.11 -6.02 1.87
C ALA A 71 -2.55 -5.19 3.07
N PHE A 72 -1.66 -4.31 3.52
CA PHE A 72 -1.87 -3.40 4.61
C PHE A 72 -1.68 -1.95 4.14
N LEU A 73 -2.69 -1.12 4.37
CA LEU A 73 -2.66 0.29 3.96
C LEU A 73 -2.03 1.13 5.06
N THR A 74 -0.98 1.89 4.74
CA THR A 74 -0.26 2.77 5.67
C THR A 74 -0.23 4.22 5.17
N HIS A 75 0.40 5.11 5.94
CA HIS A 75 0.56 6.54 5.60
C HIS A 75 -0.78 7.26 5.35
N MET A 76 -1.82 6.88 6.10
CA MET A 76 -3.18 7.38 5.94
C MET A 76 -3.35 8.74 6.61
N SER A 77 -3.93 9.71 5.89
CA SER A 77 -4.32 11.00 6.45
C SER A 77 -5.65 10.91 7.20
N LYS A 78 -6.01 12.00 7.90
CA LYS A 78 -7.31 12.16 8.58
C LYS A 78 -8.54 11.96 7.67
N ASP A 79 -8.37 12.08 6.35
CA ASP A 79 -9.45 11.86 5.38
C ASP A 79 -9.90 10.39 5.32
N LEU A 80 -9.09 9.47 5.87
CA LEU A 80 -9.34 8.04 5.90
C LEU A 80 -9.55 7.59 7.35
N ASP A 81 -10.73 7.87 7.88
CA ASP A 81 -11.17 7.28 9.15
C ASP A 81 -11.06 5.75 9.10
N TYR A 82 -10.50 5.15 10.15
CA TYR A 82 -10.18 3.72 10.20
C TYR A 82 -11.43 2.84 10.06
N ASN A 83 -12.51 3.14 10.80
CA ASN A 83 -13.71 2.31 10.80
C ASN A 83 -14.45 2.41 9.47
N ASN A 84 -14.57 3.62 8.93
CA ASN A 84 -15.16 3.86 7.62
C ASN A 84 -14.36 3.17 6.50
N LEU A 85 -13.03 3.28 6.54
CA LEU A 85 -12.16 2.64 5.56
C LEU A 85 -12.23 1.11 5.68
N LYS A 86 -12.14 0.56 6.88
CA LYS A 86 -12.27 -0.88 7.14
C LYS A 86 -13.60 -1.41 6.62
N ASN A 87 -14.71 -0.70 6.85
CA ASN A 87 -16.02 -1.07 6.32
C ASN A 87 -16.04 -1.07 4.79
N LYS A 88 -15.48 -0.03 4.15
CA LYS A 88 -15.36 0.08 2.69
C LYS A 88 -14.49 -1.04 2.08
N LEU A 89 -13.51 -1.53 2.83
CA LEU A 89 -12.59 -2.57 2.41
C LEU A 89 -13.10 -3.99 2.65
N LYS A 90 -14.21 -4.21 3.37
CA LYS A 90 -14.76 -5.56 3.66
C LYS A 90 -14.95 -6.47 2.44
N LYS A 91 -15.17 -5.88 1.26
CA LYS A 91 -15.29 -6.63 -0.01
C LYS A 91 -13.96 -7.21 -0.52
N TYR A 92 -12.83 -6.74 -0.01
CA TYR A 92 -11.49 -7.23 -0.31
C TYR A 92 -10.99 -8.10 0.84
N LYS A 93 -11.00 -9.42 0.66
CA LYS A 93 -10.67 -10.39 1.73
C LYS A 93 -9.25 -10.26 2.28
N ASN A 94 -8.34 -9.66 1.51
CA ASN A 94 -6.92 -9.60 1.82
C ASN A 94 -6.39 -8.17 2.03
N ILE A 95 -7.25 -7.16 2.19
CA ILE A 95 -6.82 -5.76 2.32
C ILE A 95 -7.34 -5.17 3.63
N GLU A 96 -6.43 -4.65 4.45
CA GLU A 96 -6.77 -4.07 5.75
C GLU A 96 -6.05 -2.72 5.96
N PRO A 97 -6.70 -1.73 6.60
CA PRO A 97 -6.00 -0.54 7.07
C PRO A 97 -5.07 -0.89 8.25
N CYS A 98 -3.84 -0.37 8.24
CA CYS A 98 -2.94 -0.43 9.40
C CYS A 98 -3.48 0.39 10.57
N TYR A 99 -2.91 0.14 11.74
CA TYR A 99 -3.02 0.97 12.93
C TYR A 99 -1.70 0.88 13.70
N ASP A 100 -1.42 1.88 14.52
CA ASP A 100 -0.21 1.91 15.32
C ASP A 100 -0.18 0.74 16.31
N GLY A 101 0.95 0.02 16.34
CA GLY A 101 1.10 -1.18 17.17
C GLY A 101 0.63 -2.49 16.54
N ILE A 102 0.19 -2.49 15.28
CA ILE A 102 -0.08 -3.73 14.54
C ILE A 102 1.16 -4.64 14.51
N LYS A 103 0.95 -5.94 14.76
CA LYS A 103 1.99 -6.98 14.72
C LYS A 103 1.46 -8.20 13.98
N PHE A 104 2.35 -8.86 13.25
CA PHE A 104 2.09 -10.14 12.62
C PHE A 104 3.40 -10.94 12.56
N ASN A 105 3.27 -12.27 12.60
CA ASN A 105 4.40 -13.17 12.47
C ASN A 105 4.62 -13.52 11.00
N ILE A 106 5.88 -13.76 10.63
CA ILE A 106 6.32 -14.04 9.26
C ILE A 106 6.60 -15.52 9.13
#